data_AF-A0A7J4F824-F1
#
_entry.id   AF-A0A7J4F824-F1
#
_cell.length_a   1.000
_cell.length_b   1.000
_cell.length_c   1.000
_cell.angle_alpha   90.00
_cell.angle_beta   90.00
_cell.angle_gamma   90.00
#
_symmetry.space_group_name_H-M   'P 1'
#
loop_
_entity.id
_entity.type
_entity.pdbx_description
1 polymer ?
#
loop_
_entity_poly.entity_id
_entity_poly.type
_entity_poly.pdbx_seq_one_letter_code
_entity_poly.pdbx_strand_id
1 'polypeptide(L)'
;MECKKNENVCAFDRGEVCIGPVTRAGCNSCCVNEGTWCWGCRGLIDDPEKNAYKEVLETHGLTAEDVIKKFQLYFGWQEGGE
;
A
#
# COMPACT_ATOMS: atom_id res chain seq x y z
N MET A 1 9.76 0.25 7.77
CA MET A 1 8.39 -0.28 7.67
C MET A 1 7.76 -0.29 9.07
N GLU A 2 6.66 0.45 9.27
CA GLU A 2 6.02 0.62 10.59
C GLU A 2 5.21 -0.62 11.01
N CYS A 3 4.40 -1.18 10.12
CA CYS A 3 3.54 -2.33 10.43
C CYS A 3 4.31 -3.56 10.94
N LYS A 4 5.47 -3.85 10.35
CA LYS A 4 6.38 -4.93 10.78
C LYS A 4 7.04 -4.65 12.13
N LYS A 5 7.35 -3.39 12.44
CA LYS A 5 7.87 -2.99 13.77
C LYS A 5 6.81 -3.13 14.86
N ASN A 6 5.55 -2.95 14.50
CA ASN A 6 4.39 -3.12 15.37
C ASN A 6 3.89 -4.58 15.41
N GLU A 7 4.66 -5.53 14.85
CA GLU A 7 4.37 -6.97 14.91
C GLU A 7 3.01 -7.38 14.32
N ASN A 8 2.46 -6.57 13.40
CA ASN A 8 1.22 -6.91 12.73
C ASN A 8 1.42 -8.08 11.76
N VAL A 9 0.41 -8.95 11.69
CA VAL A 9 0.29 -9.93 10.61
C VAL A 9 0.17 -9.17 9.27
N CYS A 10 0.93 -9.61 8.26
CA CYS A 10 0.87 -8.98 6.95
C CYS A 10 -0.52 -9.15 6.34
N ALA A 11 -1.07 -8.08 5.76
CA ALA A 11 -2.36 -8.15 5.07
C ALA A 11 -2.37 -9.19 3.93
N PHE A 12 -1.24 -9.33 3.22
CA PHE A 12 -1.11 -10.34 2.17
C PHE A 12 -1.18 -11.77 2.71
N ASP A 13 -0.65 -12.04 3.91
CA ASP A 13 -0.76 -13.35 4.56
C ASP A 13 -2.21 -13.65 5.00
N ARG A 14 -3.04 -12.62 5.17
CA ARG A 14 -4.48 -12.74 5.39
C ARG A 14 -5.29 -12.87 4.09
N GLY A 15 -4.64 -12.89 2.92
CA GLY A 15 -5.30 -12.94 1.62
C GLY A 15 -5.81 -11.58 1.12
N GLU A 16 -5.41 -10.48 1.75
CA GLU A 16 -5.82 -9.12 1.39
C GLU A 16 -4.75 -8.42 0.54
N VAL A 17 -5.15 -7.55 -0.38
CA VAL A 17 -4.19 -6.70 -1.10
C VAL A 17 -4.00 -5.40 -0.32
N CYS A 18 -2.76 -4.99 -0.13
CA CYS A 18 -2.41 -3.81 0.64
C CYS A 18 -1.61 -2.82 -0.22
N ILE A 19 -2.01 -1.54 -0.25
CA ILE A 19 -1.28 -0.45 -0.93
C ILE A 19 -0.10 0.09 -0.12
N GLY A 20 0.09 -0.42 1.09
CA GLY A 20 1.19 -0.02 1.98
C GLY A 20 2.58 0.00 1.31
N PRO A 21 2.96 -1.00 0.48
CA PRO A 21 4.27 -1.03 -0.16
C PRO A 21 4.59 0.14 -1.10
N VAL A 22 3.56 0.85 -1.59
CA VAL A 22 3.70 2.01 -2.49
C VAL A 22 3.23 3.32 -1.84
N THR A 23 2.91 3.31 -0.54
CA THR A 23 2.36 4.47 0.19
C THR A 23 3.39 5.11 1.10
N ARG A 24 3.36 6.45 1.24
CA ARG A 24 4.21 7.18 2.19
C ARG A 24 3.93 6.74 3.64
N ALA A 25 4.99 6.37 4.36
CA ALA A 25 4.94 6.01 5.78
C ALA A 25 4.74 7.24 6.70
N GLY A 26 4.69 7.01 8.01
CA GLY A 26 4.65 8.06 9.04
C GLY A 26 3.29 8.23 9.71
N CYS A 27 2.37 7.29 9.54
CA CYS A 27 1.13 7.19 10.35
C CYS A 27 1.19 6.08 11.40
N ASN A 28 2.39 5.54 11.69
CA ASN A 28 2.57 4.43 12.61
C ASN A 28 1.69 3.21 12.28
N SER A 29 1.50 2.96 10.99
CA SER A 29 0.64 1.88 10.47
C SER A 29 -0.75 1.79 11.10
N CYS A 30 -1.40 2.91 11.41
CA CYS A 30 -2.66 2.95 12.15
C CYS A 30 -3.73 1.97 11.63
N CYS A 31 -3.99 1.91 10.32
CA CYS A 31 -4.96 0.97 9.75
C CYS A 31 -4.58 -0.50 9.99
N VAL A 32 -3.29 -0.82 9.87
CA VAL A 32 -2.81 -2.21 10.01
C VAL A 32 -2.83 -2.65 11.46
N ASN A 33 -2.58 -1.72 12.40
CA ASN A 33 -2.70 -1.98 13.84
C ASN A 33 -4.15 -2.35 14.23
N GLU A 34 -5.15 -1.81 13.52
CA GLU A 34 -6.56 -2.16 13.70
C GLU A 34 -6.97 -3.43 12.93
N GLY A 35 -6.01 -4.19 12.41
CA GLY A 35 -6.25 -5.50 11.79
C GLY A 35 -6.67 -5.47 10.32
N THR A 36 -6.63 -4.32 9.65
CA THR A 36 -6.94 -4.20 8.21
C THR A 36 -5.69 -3.95 7.35
N TRP A 37 -5.86 -3.58 6.07
CA TRP A 37 -4.80 -3.19 5.16
C TRP A 37 -4.54 -1.68 5.21
N CYS A 38 -3.40 -1.24 4.67
CA CYS A 38 -3.15 0.18 4.47
C CYS A 38 -4.09 0.71 3.39
N TRP A 39 -4.77 1.82 3.67
CA TRP A 39 -5.67 2.46 2.71
C TRP A 39 -4.97 3.37 1.71
N GLY A 40 -3.74 3.81 1.95
CA GLY A 40 -3.01 4.71 1.06
C GLY A 40 -3.25 6.21 1.28
N CYS A 41 -3.88 6.61 2.38
CA CYS A 41 -4.33 7.99 2.62
C CYS A 41 -3.21 9.06 2.66
N ARG A 42 -1.95 8.67 2.86
CA ARG A 42 -0.78 9.57 2.84
C ARG A 42 -0.19 9.78 1.44
N GLY A 43 -0.84 9.22 0.43
CA GLY A 43 -0.43 9.27 -0.96
C GLY A 43 0.70 8.30 -1.28
N LEU A 44 0.93 8.14 -2.58
CA LEU A 44 1.98 7.28 -3.11
C LEU A 44 3.36 7.84 -2.81
N ILE A 45 4.36 6.99 -2.61
CA ILE A 45 5.77 7.41 -2.58
C ILE A 45 6.20 7.99 -3.94
N ASP A 46 7.27 8.76 -3.93
CA ASP A 46 7.84 9.28 -5.18
C ASP A 46 8.46 8.11 -5.96
N ASP A 47 8.21 8.04 -7.26
CA ASP A 47 8.65 6.94 -8.15
C ASP A 47 8.37 5.53 -7.55
N PRO A 48 7.08 5.10 -7.49
CA PRO A 48 6.70 3.79 -6.95
C PRO A 48 7.39 2.62 -7.66
N GLU A 49 7.75 2.80 -8.93
CA GLU A 49 8.47 1.78 -9.68
C GLU A 49 9.89 1.56 -9.16
N LYS A 50 10.52 2.51 -8.48
CA LYS A 50 11.87 2.33 -7.91
C LYS A 50 11.86 2.15 -6.41
N ASN A 51 10.96 2.86 -5.72
CA ASN A 51 11.02 3.01 -4.27
C ASN A 51 10.02 2.12 -3.52
N ALA A 52 9.16 1.38 -4.23
CA ALA A 52 8.23 0.47 -3.58
C ALA A 52 8.96 -0.66 -2.86
N TYR A 53 8.30 -1.19 -1.84
CA TYR A 53 8.71 -2.45 -1.23
C TYR A 53 8.39 -3.62 -2.20
N LYS A 54 9.21 -3.78 -3.24
CA LYS A 54 8.96 -4.75 -4.32
C LYS A 54 9.04 -6.19 -3.85
N GLU A 55 9.95 -6.51 -2.95
CA GLU A 55 10.15 -7.87 -2.46
C GLU A 55 8.86 -8.52 -1.93
N VAL A 56 8.05 -7.75 -1.18
CA VAL A 56 6.75 -8.26 -0.71
C VAL A 56 5.76 -8.41 -1.85
N LEU A 57 5.73 -7.46 -2.80
CA LEU A 57 4.82 -7.55 -3.95
C LEU A 57 5.16 -8.76 -4.83
N GLU A 58 6.45 -8.97 -5.12
CA GLU A 58 6.97 -10.09 -5.92
C GLU A 58 6.68 -11.44 -5.26
N THR A 59 6.82 -11.54 -3.93
CA THR A 59 6.48 -12.75 -3.17
C THR A 59 5.00 -13.15 -3.34
N HIS A 60 4.13 -12.17 -3.56
CA HIS A 60 2.71 -12.39 -3.80
C HIS A 60 2.30 -12.29 -5.28
N GLY A 61 3.28 -12.25 -6.21
CA GLY A 61 3.03 -12.21 -7.65
C GLY A 61 2.39 -10.91 -8.16
N LEU A 62 2.62 -9.80 -7.46
CA LEU A 62 2.07 -8.49 -7.77
C LEU A 62 3.18 -7.49 -8.16
N THR A 63 2.83 -6.52 -8.99
CA THR A 63 3.65 -5.34 -9.27
C THR A 63 3.13 -4.12 -8.50
N ALA A 64 3.95 -3.06 -8.43
CA ALA A 64 3.50 -1.79 -7.86
C ALA A 64 2.29 -1.22 -8.62
N GLU A 65 2.28 -1.38 -9.94
CA GLU A 65 1.19 -0.93 -10.81
C GLU A 65 -0.12 -1.70 -10.53
N ASP A 66 -0.06 -3.01 -10.33
CA ASP A 66 -1.24 -3.83 -9.99
C ASP A 66 -1.94 -3.33 -8.72
N VAL A 67 -1.14 -3.02 -7.70
CA VAL A 67 -1.68 -2.54 -6.43
C VAL A 67 -2.21 -1.11 -6.56
N ILE A 68 -1.53 -0.22 -7.29
CA ILE A 68 -2.03 1.12 -7.55
C ILE A 68 -3.36 1.07 -8.30
N LYS A 69 -3.45 0.29 -9.39
CA LYS A 69 -4.69 0.11 -10.17
C LYS A 69 -5.83 -0.44 -9.32
N LYS A 70 -5.56 -1.39 -8.44
CA LYS A 70 -6.59 -1.95 -7.53
C LYS A 70 -7.17 -0.90 -6.59
N PHE A 71 -6.39 0.10 -6.21
CA PHE A 71 -6.81 1.16 -5.30
C PHE A 71 -7.18 2.48 -6.00
N GLN A 72 -7.04 2.57 -7.33
CA GLN A 72 -7.44 3.76 -8.10
C GLN A 72 -8.92 4.11 -7.90
N LEU A 73 -9.81 3.16 -7.63
CA LEU A 73 -11.22 3.46 -7.33
C LEU A 73 -11.38 4.37 -6.10
N TYR A 74 -10.49 4.27 -5.10
CA TYR A 74 -10.56 5.07 -3.88
C TYR A 74 -9.92 6.46 -4.05
N PHE A 75 -9.06 6.63 -5.05
CA PHE A 75 -8.24 7.84 -5.26
C PHE A 75 -8.50 8.55 -6.58
N GLY A 76 -9.34 7.99 -7.44
CA GLY A 76 -9.46 8.36 -8.85
C GLY A 76 -10.37 9.55 -9.14
N TRP A 77 -10.89 10.23 -8.12
CA TRP A 77 -11.61 11.47 -8.37
C TRP A 77 -10.63 12.60 -8.63
N GLN A 78 -10.65 13.13 -9.85
CA GLN A 78 -9.93 14.33 -10.27
C GLN A 78 -10.91 15.32 -10.88
N GLU A 79 -10.98 16.53 -10.33
CA GLU A 79 -11.74 17.62 -10.94
C GLU A 79 -10.95 18.16 -12.13
N GLY A 80 -11.48 17.96 -13.35
CA GLY A 80 -10.89 18.54 -14.57
C GLY A 80 -9.66 17.80 -15.13
N GLY A 81 -9.66 16.46 -15.15
CA GLY A 81 -8.64 15.70 -15.87
C GLY A 81 -8.55 16.13 -17.34
N GLU A 82 -7.35 16.50 -17.79
CA GLU A 82 -7.01 16.81 -19.19
C GLU A 82 -7.23 15.60 -20.12
#